data_AF-A0A831P7W0-F1
#
_entry.id   AF-A0A831P7W0-F1
#
_cell.length_a   1.000
_cell.length_b   1.000
_cell.length_c   1.000
_cell.angle_alpha   90.00
_cell.angle_beta   90.00
_cell.angle_gamma   90.00
#
_symmetry.space_group_name_H-M   'P 1'
#
loop_
_entity.id
_entity.type
_entity.pdbx_description
1 polymer ?
#
loop_
_entity_poly.entity_id
_entity_poly.type
_entity_poly.pdbx_seq_one_letter_code
_entity_poly.pdbx_strand_id
1 'polypeptide(L)'
;MPQTADPTSTIPRVVLLGLGRWGANHLRVLRGLPVELYCADTDPARLAKLAETGIAQERLSTDPYAFLDTVDCVVVATPAQSHYELCRRYLEADKDVFVEKPLTLTSQDSRALAELAESRGRILQVGHIFRFDPAAQWLNRAIAKGEFGNLKILRGNFSGFKRPRNDSGVTFADAIHFVDLFNLFMGGPPVRVTAMLGDFLGRGMDDESWIALDYETPGGSVVSALIETGYHTPGKYREVKVLGERASAVCDFNVAQYKVRMFDAHHEVGQDGIVAVEETTRQLEFPPEEPLLAEV
;
A
#
# COMPACT_ATOMS: atom_id res chain seq x y z
N MET A 1 -21.27 -6.25 14.76
CA MET A 1 -22.57 -5.67 14.36
C MET A 1 -22.27 -4.36 13.67
N PRO A 2 -22.77 -4.12 12.45
CA PRO A 2 -22.50 -2.86 11.77
C PRO A 2 -23.20 -1.76 12.54
N GLN A 3 -22.44 -0.74 12.96
CA GLN A 3 -23.01 0.49 13.49
C GLN A 3 -23.91 1.09 12.42
N THR A 4 -25.19 1.23 12.76
CA THR A 4 -26.18 1.94 11.96
C THR A 4 -25.71 3.39 11.81
N ALA A 5 -25.47 3.81 10.56
CA ALA A 5 -25.12 5.17 10.22
C ALA A 5 -26.15 6.17 10.78
N ASP A 6 -25.64 7.29 11.29
CA ASP A 6 -26.41 8.41 11.83
C ASP A 6 -27.30 9.03 10.73
N PRO A 7 -28.63 9.13 10.92
CA PRO A 7 -29.57 9.64 9.93
C PRO A 7 -29.39 11.12 9.55
N THR A 8 -28.38 11.83 10.08
CA THR A 8 -28.02 13.21 9.70
C THR A 8 -26.82 13.32 8.76
N SER A 9 -26.18 12.22 8.35
CA SER A 9 -25.03 12.26 7.46
C SER A 9 -25.45 12.65 6.04
N THR A 10 -25.12 13.87 5.62
CA THR A 10 -25.15 14.27 4.21
C THR A 10 -24.28 13.31 3.38
N ILE A 11 -24.71 12.99 2.16
CA ILE A 11 -23.91 12.21 1.20
C ILE A 11 -22.57 12.94 0.99
N PRO A 12 -21.41 12.31 1.24
CA PRO A 12 -20.11 12.96 1.06
C PRO A 12 -19.89 13.36 -0.40
N ARG A 13 -19.38 14.58 -0.61
CA ARG A 13 -18.94 15.06 -1.92
C ARG A 13 -17.45 14.81 -2.05
N VAL A 14 -17.06 14.05 -3.07
CA VAL A 14 -15.68 13.59 -3.26
C VAL A 14 -15.18 14.06 -4.61
N VAL A 15 -13.97 14.63 -4.67
CA VAL A 15 -13.28 14.85 -5.95
C VAL A 15 -12.17 13.83 -6.15
N LEU A 16 -12.19 13.15 -7.30
CA LEU A 16 -11.08 12.32 -7.75
C LEU A 16 -10.16 13.13 -8.67
N LEU A 17 -8.90 13.28 -8.28
CA LEU A 17 -7.86 13.93 -9.08
C LEU A 17 -7.02 12.87 -9.80
N GLY A 18 -6.98 12.95 -11.13
CA GLY A 18 -6.26 12.02 -11.98
C GLY A 18 -7.12 10.81 -12.37
N LEU A 19 -7.34 10.65 -13.67
CA LEU A 19 -8.09 9.56 -14.31
C LEU A 19 -7.14 8.63 -15.09
N GLY A 20 -5.90 8.53 -14.63
CA GLY A 20 -4.91 7.58 -15.14
C GLY A 20 -5.24 6.14 -14.74
N ARG A 21 -4.25 5.24 -14.78
CA ARG A 21 -4.45 3.81 -14.49
C ARG A 21 -5.05 3.55 -13.11
N TRP A 22 -4.51 4.18 -12.06
CA TRP A 22 -5.04 4.03 -10.69
C TRP A 22 -6.29 4.87 -10.46
N GLY A 23 -6.36 6.07 -11.05
CA GLY A 23 -7.58 6.87 -11.08
C GLY A 23 -8.80 6.10 -11.60
N ALA A 24 -8.65 5.30 -12.66
CA ALA A 24 -9.72 4.46 -13.17
C ALA A 24 -10.18 3.38 -12.17
N ASN A 25 -9.28 2.84 -11.34
CA ASN A 25 -9.65 1.90 -10.29
C ASN A 25 -10.43 2.60 -9.17
N HIS A 26 -9.95 3.76 -8.72
CA HIS A 26 -10.65 4.60 -7.74
C HIS A 26 -12.03 5.02 -8.23
N LEU A 27 -12.14 5.49 -9.48
CA LEU A 27 -13.41 5.84 -10.13
C LEU A 27 -14.42 4.69 -10.08
N ARG A 28 -13.98 3.46 -10.37
CA ARG A 28 -14.85 2.28 -10.32
C ARG A 28 -15.38 2.02 -8.92
N VAL A 29 -14.53 2.14 -7.90
CA VAL A 29 -14.90 1.96 -6.48
C VAL A 29 -15.84 3.09 -6.03
N LEU A 30 -15.46 4.34 -6.24
CA LEU A 30 -16.23 5.52 -5.84
C LEU A 30 -17.63 5.54 -6.45
N ARG A 31 -17.80 5.04 -7.68
CA ARG A 31 -19.13 4.89 -8.30
C ARG A 31 -20.06 3.90 -7.60
N GLY A 32 -19.49 2.92 -6.90
CA GLY A 32 -20.24 1.95 -6.11
C GLY A 32 -20.57 2.44 -4.70
N LEU A 33 -20.00 3.56 -4.27
CA LEU A 33 -20.19 4.14 -2.94
C LEU A 33 -21.28 5.22 -2.97
N PRO A 34 -21.98 5.45 -1.85
CA PRO A 34 -22.99 6.50 -1.74
C PRO A 34 -22.33 7.88 -1.59
N VAL A 35 -21.71 8.37 -2.66
CA VAL A 35 -21.00 9.66 -2.71
C VAL A 35 -21.45 10.50 -3.91
N GLU A 36 -21.36 11.82 -3.77
CA GLU A 36 -21.48 12.74 -4.90
C GLU A 36 -20.11 12.96 -5.53
N LEU A 37 -19.88 12.36 -6.69
CA LEU A 37 -18.56 12.28 -7.32
C LEU A 37 -18.29 13.44 -8.30
N TYR A 38 -17.18 14.12 -8.06
CA TYR A 38 -16.52 15.09 -8.93
C TYR A 38 -15.21 14.50 -9.45
N CYS A 39 -14.74 14.94 -10.62
CA CYS A 39 -13.49 14.46 -11.19
C CYS A 39 -12.70 15.60 -11.84
N ALA A 40 -11.38 15.58 -11.68
CA ALA A 40 -10.48 16.45 -12.41
C ALA A 40 -9.29 15.68 -13.00
N ASP A 41 -8.95 15.98 -14.25
CA ASP A 41 -7.75 15.48 -14.94
C ASP A 41 -7.27 16.56 -15.91
N THR A 42 -5.96 16.75 -16.00
CA THR A 42 -5.33 17.70 -16.94
C THR A 42 -5.58 17.35 -18.41
N ASP A 43 -5.91 16.09 -18.71
CA ASP A 43 -6.21 15.60 -20.05
C ASP A 43 -7.72 15.73 -20.36
N PRO A 44 -8.14 16.71 -21.18
CA PRO A 44 -9.55 16.91 -21.52
C PRO A 44 -10.17 15.71 -22.25
N ALA A 45 -9.37 14.89 -22.94
CA ALA A 45 -9.89 13.70 -23.63
C ALA A 45 -10.36 12.64 -22.64
N ARG A 46 -9.71 12.50 -21.47
CA ARG A 46 -10.16 11.60 -20.40
C ARG A 46 -11.46 12.08 -19.78
N LEU A 47 -11.61 13.38 -19.58
CA LEU A 47 -12.85 13.97 -19.07
C LEU A 47 -14.01 13.82 -20.07
N ALA A 48 -13.77 14.04 -21.36
CA ALA A 48 -14.78 13.84 -22.40
C ALA A 48 -15.29 12.39 -22.40
N LYS A 49 -14.38 11.42 -22.36
CA LYS A 49 -14.73 9.99 -22.24
C LYS A 49 -15.50 9.69 -20.95
N LEU A 50 -15.17 10.37 -19.85
CA LEU A 50 -15.87 10.20 -18.59
C LEU A 50 -17.30 10.76 -18.65
N ALA A 51 -17.52 11.89 -19.32
CA ALA A 51 -18.84 12.49 -19.51
C ALA A 51 -19.81 11.54 -20.24
N GLU A 52 -19.31 10.78 -21.22
CA GLU A 52 -20.09 9.75 -21.94
C GLU A 52 -20.65 8.64 -21.04
N THR A 53 -20.10 8.48 -19.83
CA THR A 53 -20.51 7.45 -18.87
C THR A 53 -21.50 7.95 -17.81
N GLY A 54 -22.01 9.18 -17.95
CA GLY A 54 -23.11 9.71 -17.14
C GLY A 54 -22.72 10.60 -15.96
N ILE A 55 -21.45 10.98 -15.81
CA ILE A 55 -21.07 12.04 -14.86
C ILE A 55 -21.38 13.40 -15.50
N ALA A 56 -22.13 14.24 -14.78
CA ALA A 56 -22.56 15.55 -15.25
C ALA A 56 -21.37 16.47 -15.55
N GLN A 57 -21.46 17.26 -16.63
CA GLN A 57 -20.33 18.07 -17.13
C GLN A 57 -19.86 19.11 -16.10
N GLU A 58 -20.77 19.64 -15.29
CA GLU A 58 -20.49 20.58 -14.19
C GLU A 58 -19.68 19.95 -13.03
N ARG A 59 -19.54 18.62 -13.01
CA ARG A 59 -18.71 17.89 -12.04
C ARG A 59 -17.35 17.47 -12.61
N LEU A 60 -17.02 17.94 -13.81
CA LEU A 60 -15.77 17.65 -14.50
C LEU A 60 -14.98 18.94 -14.72
N SER A 61 -13.67 18.91 -14.45
CA SER A 61 -12.80 20.06 -14.68
C SER A 61 -11.36 19.64 -15.04
N THR A 62 -10.67 20.48 -15.81
CA THR A 62 -9.22 20.33 -16.02
C THR A 62 -8.39 20.99 -14.92
N ASP A 63 -9.01 21.84 -14.10
CA ASP A 63 -8.38 22.47 -12.94
C ASP A 63 -8.56 21.58 -11.69
N PRO A 64 -7.46 21.11 -11.06
CA PRO A 64 -7.53 20.29 -9.86
C PRO A 64 -8.14 20.99 -8.65
N TYR A 65 -8.34 22.31 -8.67
CA TYR A 65 -8.94 23.09 -7.58
C TYR A 65 -10.35 23.60 -7.86
N ALA A 66 -10.94 23.27 -9.01
CA ALA A 66 -12.25 23.80 -9.43
C ALA A 66 -13.39 23.49 -8.44
N PHE A 67 -13.25 22.42 -7.66
CA PHE A 67 -14.26 21.96 -6.72
C PHE A 67 -13.85 22.12 -5.25
N LEU A 68 -12.78 22.88 -4.98
CA LEU A 68 -12.22 23.04 -3.64
C LEU A 68 -13.24 23.57 -2.62
N ASP A 69 -14.11 24.50 -3.01
CA ASP A 69 -15.16 25.05 -2.14
C ASP A 69 -16.43 24.17 -2.10
N THR A 70 -16.51 23.14 -2.95
CA THR A 70 -17.71 22.33 -3.15
C THR A 70 -17.63 20.98 -2.45
N VAL A 71 -16.46 20.33 -2.43
CA VAL A 71 -16.32 18.96 -1.92
C VAL A 71 -16.00 18.90 -0.43
N ASP A 72 -16.18 17.72 0.16
CA ASP A 72 -15.84 17.41 1.56
C ASP A 72 -14.45 16.76 1.64
N CYS A 73 -14.10 15.93 0.65
CA CYS A 73 -12.80 15.26 0.59
C CYS A 73 -12.27 15.06 -0.84
N VAL A 74 -11.00 14.69 -0.93
CA VAL A 74 -10.29 14.46 -2.19
C VAL A 74 -9.59 13.11 -2.22
N VAL A 75 -9.62 12.46 -3.38
CA VAL A 75 -8.80 11.29 -3.72
C VAL A 75 -7.74 11.73 -4.75
N VAL A 76 -6.47 11.76 -4.34
CA VAL A 76 -5.34 12.17 -5.18
C VAL A 76 -4.70 10.92 -5.82
N ALA A 77 -4.96 10.70 -7.10
CA ALA A 77 -4.41 9.61 -7.91
C ALA A 77 -3.59 10.14 -9.11
N THR A 78 -2.82 11.20 -8.87
CA THR A 78 -1.96 11.89 -9.85
C THR A 78 -0.52 11.35 -9.80
N PRO A 79 0.43 11.87 -10.61
CA PRO A 79 1.84 11.55 -10.42
C PRO A 79 2.38 12.09 -9.08
N ALA A 80 3.25 11.32 -8.42
CA ALA A 80 3.76 11.60 -7.07
C ALA A 80 4.41 12.98 -6.90
N GLN A 81 4.98 13.55 -7.96
CA GLN A 81 5.54 14.90 -7.99
C GLN A 81 4.52 15.99 -7.62
N SER A 82 3.24 15.74 -7.87
CA SER A 82 2.15 16.69 -7.60
C SER A 82 1.47 16.48 -6.26
N HIS A 83 1.71 15.36 -5.57
CA HIS A 83 0.97 14.99 -4.37
C HIS A 83 1.09 16.03 -3.27
N TYR A 84 2.31 16.54 -3.02
CA TYR A 84 2.53 17.49 -1.93
C TYR A 84 1.64 18.73 -2.04
N GLU A 85 1.72 19.43 -3.17
CA GLU A 85 0.96 20.66 -3.36
C GLU A 85 -0.55 20.40 -3.40
N LEU A 86 -0.99 19.34 -4.06
CA LEU A 86 -2.42 18.98 -4.08
C LEU A 86 -2.92 18.70 -2.65
N CYS A 87 -2.26 17.83 -1.90
CA CYS A 87 -2.66 17.51 -0.53
C CYS A 87 -2.63 18.75 0.36
N ARG A 88 -1.57 19.56 0.30
CA ARG A 88 -1.44 20.79 1.10
C ARG A 88 -2.60 21.74 0.85
N ARG A 89 -2.94 22.00 -0.41
CA ARG A 89 -4.02 22.93 -0.79
C ARG A 89 -5.39 22.45 -0.34
N TYR A 90 -5.67 21.15 -0.41
CA TYR A 90 -6.93 20.57 0.08
C TYR A 90 -7.00 20.57 1.62
N LEU A 91 -5.91 20.24 2.32
CA LEU A 91 -5.84 20.34 3.79
C LEU A 91 -6.00 21.79 4.28
N GLU A 92 -5.40 22.76 3.58
CA GLU A 92 -5.55 24.19 3.88
C GLU A 92 -6.99 24.70 3.71
N ALA A 93 -7.77 24.05 2.85
CA ALA A 93 -9.19 24.31 2.63
C ALA A 93 -10.09 23.44 3.53
N ASP A 94 -9.52 22.86 4.58
CA ASP A 94 -10.22 22.01 5.57
C ASP A 94 -10.93 20.80 4.94
N LYS A 95 -10.28 20.15 3.97
CA LYS A 95 -10.75 18.90 3.33
C LYS A 95 -10.00 17.70 3.85
N ASP A 96 -10.69 16.56 3.91
CA ASP A 96 -10.04 15.27 4.14
C ASP A 96 -9.35 14.80 2.85
N VAL A 97 -8.19 14.16 2.99
CA VAL A 97 -7.33 13.77 1.87
C VAL A 97 -7.03 12.29 1.91
N PHE A 98 -7.40 11.59 0.85
CA PHE A 98 -6.80 10.32 0.46
C PHE A 98 -5.80 10.56 -0.66
N VAL A 99 -4.62 9.94 -0.59
CA VAL A 99 -3.58 10.08 -1.62
C VAL A 99 -2.90 8.76 -1.93
N GLU A 100 -2.74 8.46 -3.21
CA GLU A 100 -1.98 7.31 -3.67
C GLU A 100 -0.54 7.34 -3.17
N LYS A 101 0.04 6.16 -2.96
CA LYS A 101 1.44 6.05 -2.52
C LYS A 101 2.41 6.33 -3.69
N PRO A 102 3.61 6.89 -3.43
CA PRO A 102 4.04 7.43 -2.14
C PRO A 102 3.32 8.74 -1.79
N LEU A 103 3.16 9.04 -0.49
CA LEU A 103 2.58 10.31 -0.02
C LEU A 103 3.27 11.51 -0.67
N THR A 104 4.61 11.56 -0.61
CA THR A 104 5.45 12.53 -1.31
C THR A 104 6.79 11.89 -1.68
N LEU A 105 7.65 12.62 -2.39
CA LEU A 105 8.99 12.16 -2.78
C LEU A 105 10.06 12.39 -1.69
N THR A 106 9.74 13.10 -0.61
CA THR A 106 10.64 13.36 0.51
C THR A 106 9.95 13.13 1.84
N SER A 107 10.68 12.61 2.83
CA SER A 107 10.14 12.42 4.18
C SER A 107 9.81 13.75 4.88
N GLN A 108 10.50 14.84 4.53
CA GLN A 108 10.23 16.18 5.03
C GLN A 108 8.84 16.66 4.58
N ASP A 109 8.53 16.55 3.29
CA ASP A 109 7.23 16.94 2.76
C ASP A 109 6.11 16.07 3.33
N SER A 110 6.35 14.76 3.47
CA SER A 110 5.39 13.83 4.09
C SER A 110 5.09 14.23 5.54
N ARG A 111 6.13 14.61 6.30
CA ARG A 111 5.98 15.08 7.68
C ARG A 111 5.21 16.39 7.75
N ALA A 112 5.53 17.35 6.89
CA ALA A 112 4.83 18.63 6.85
C ALA A 112 3.32 18.46 6.56
N LEU A 113 2.94 17.55 5.67
CA LEU A 113 1.54 17.23 5.42
C LEU A 113 0.85 16.56 6.61
N ALA A 114 1.54 15.63 7.28
CA ALA A 114 1.00 14.97 8.47
C ALA A 114 0.75 15.97 9.61
N GLU A 115 1.71 16.86 9.89
CA GLU A 115 1.59 17.94 10.87
C GLU A 115 0.47 18.92 10.50
N LEU A 116 0.35 19.26 9.20
CA LEU A 116 -0.73 20.11 8.71
C LEU A 116 -2.10 19.46 8.93
N ALA A 117 -2.28 18.20 8.54
CA ALA A 117 -3.53 17.48 8.72
C ALA A 117 -3.93 17.40 10.20
N GLU A 118 -2.99 17.09 11.09
CA GLU A 118 -3.21 17.08 12.53
C GLU A 118 -3.62 18.47 13.05
N SER A 119 -2.90 19.53 12.65
CA SER A 119 -3.20 20.92 13.07
C SER A 119 -4.58 21.42 12.62
N ARG A 120 -5.07 20.90 11.49
CA ARG A 120 -6.40 21.22 10.93
C ARG A 120 -7.50 20.27 11.39
N GLY A 121 -7.15 19.24 12.17
CA GLY A 121 -8.07 18.17 12.56
C GLY A 121 -8.71 17.49 11.35
N ARG A 122 -7.94 17.29 10.27
CA ARG A 122 -8.37 16.65 9.02
C ARG A 122 -7.72 15.28 8.87
N ILE A 123 -8.37 14.42 8.10
CA ILE A 123 -7.84 13.08 7.77
C ILE A 123 -6.84 13.23 6.61
N LEU A 124 -5.66 12.61 6.77
CA LEU A 124 -4.72 12.36 5.68
C LEU A 124 -4.42 10.86 5.65
N GLN A 125 -4.91 10.18 4.61
CA GLN A 125 -4.71 8.74 4.42
C GLN A 125 -3.89 8.47 3.16
N VAL A 126 -2.89 7.59 3.28
CA VAL A 126 -2.08 7.12 2.16
C VAL A 126 -2.61 5.77 1.68
N GLY A 127 -2.68 5.58 0.36
CA GLY A 127 -3.15 4.37 -0.32
C GLY A 127 -2.19 3.17 -0.20
N HIS A 128 -2.03 2.65 1.02
CA HIS A 128 -1.29 1.42 1.31
C HIS A 128 -2.17 0.17 1.20
N ILE A 129 -2.60 -0.14 -0.03
CA ILE A 129 -3.63 -1.16 -0.32
C ILE A 129 -3.38 -2.54 0.30
N PHE A 130 -2.14 -2.98 0.48
CA PHE A 130 -1.85 -4.28 1.09
C PHE A 130 -2.19 -4.36 2.58
N ARG A 131 -2.34 -3.24 3.30
CA ARG A 131 -2.88 -3.25 4.66
C ARG A 131 -4.32 -3.77 4.71
N PHE A 132 -5.04 -3.66 3.58
CA PHE A 132 -6.42 -4.06 3.43
C PHE A 132 -6.57 -5.44 2.75
N ASP A 133 -5.48 -6.12 2.38
CA ASP A 133 -5.56 -7.49 1.89
C ASP A 133 -5.83 -8.45 3.08
N PRO A 134 -6.87 -9.32 3.01
CA PRO A 134 -7.19 -10.23 4.10
C PRO A 134 -6.03 -11.13 4.55
N ALA A 135 -5.17 -11.54 3.61
CA ALA A 135 -4.00 -12.37 3.91
C ALA A 135 -2.95 -11.58 4.71
N ALA A 136 -2.71 -10.32 4.34
CA ALA A 136 -1.82 -9.43 5.08
C ALA A 136 -2.36 -9.10 6.48
N GLN A 137 -3.67 -8.83 6.59
CA GLN A 137 -4.30 -8.63 7.90
C GLN A 137 -4.23 -9.88 8.78
N TRP A 138 -4.41 -11.06 8.18
CA TRP A 138 -4.25 -12.32 8.91
C TRP A 138 -2.82 -12.51 9.40
N LEU A 139 -1.81 -12.28 8.55
CA LEU A 139 -0.40 -12.34 8.96
C LEU A 139 -0.11 -11.38 10.12
N ASN A 140 -0.59 -10.14 10.03
CA ASN A 140 -0.42 -9.15 11.10
C ASN A 140 -1.00 -9.65 12.44
N ARG A 141 -2.21 -10.21 12.41
CA ARG A 141 -2.86 -10.77 13.61
C ARG A 141 -2.13 -12.02 14.13
N ALA A 142 -1.68 -12.91 13.25
CA ALA A 142 -0.96 -14.13 13.63
C ALA A 142 0.40 -13.79 14.27
N ILE A 143 1.11 -12.80 13.72
CA ILE A 143 2.33 -12.25 14.32
C ILE A 143 2.04 -11.67 15.70
N ALA A 144 1.03 -10.81 15.83
CA ALA A 144 0.67 -10.19 17.11
C ALA A 144 0.26 -11.21 18.18
N LYS A 145 -0.36 -12.34 17.78
CA LYS A 145 -0.71 -13.46 18.67
C LYS A 145 0.48 -14.36 19.01
N GLY A 146 1.65 -14.15 18.39
CA GLY A 146 2.83 -14.97 18.56
C GLY A 146 2.71 -16.35 17.91
N GLU A 147 1.89 -16.56 16.89
CA GLU A 147 1.72 -17.88 16.24
C GLU A 147 3.06 -18.41 15.67
N PHE A 148 3.98 -17.52 15.29
CA PHE A 148 5.31 -17.85 14.79
C PHE A 148 6.39 -18.03 15.87
N GLY A 149 6.06 -17.78 17.15
CA GLY A 149 7.06 -17.64 18.21
C GLY A 149 7.89 -16.37 18.03
N ASN A 150 9.19 -16.43 18.36
CA ASN A 150 10.09 -15.32 18.07
C ASN A 150 10.27 -15.19 16.56
N LEU A 151 9.90 -14.03 15.98
CA LEU A 151 10.19 -13.73 14.59
C LEU A 151 11.71 -13.64 14.38
N LYS A 152 12.16 -14.11 13.22
CA LYS A 152 13.58 -14.10 12.83
C LYS A 152 13.78 -13.31 11.55
N ILE A 153 13.01 -13.64 10.51
CA ILE A 153 13.19 -13.09 9.18
C ILE A 153 11.84 -12.77 8.55
N LEU A 154 11.77 -11.62 7.89
CA LEU A 154 10.72 -11.28 6.93
C LEU A 154 11.33 -11.21 5.53
N ARG A 155 10.65 -11.71 4.51
CA ARG A 155 11.10 -11.53 3.12
C ARG A 155 9.96 -11.06 2.24
N GLY A 156 10.18 -10.03 1.44
CA GLY A 156 9.24 -9.52 0.46
C GLY A 156 9.87 -9.60 -0.93
N ASN A 157 9.16 -10.16 -1.91
CA ASN A 157 9.58 -10.11 -3.31
C ASN A 157 8.45 -9.54 -4.16
N PHE A 158 8.70 -8.36 -4.73
CA PHE A 158 7.82 -7.69 -5.69
C PHE A 158 8.55 -7.45 -7.02
N SER A 159 9.04 -8.54 -7.60
CA SER A 159 9.74 -8.52 -8.87
C SER A 159 8.95 -9.17 -10.01
N GLY A 160 9.39 -8.92 -11.23
CA GLY A 160 8.89 -9.62 -12.40
C GLY A 160 9.33 -8.95 -13.69
N PHE A 161 9.28 -9.67 -14.80
CA PHE A 161 9.63 -9.12 -16.10
C PHE A 161 8.47 -8.25 -16.61
N LYS A 162 8.54 -6.96 -16.29
CA LYS A 162 7.42 -6.03 -16.48
C LYS A 162 7.91 -4.66 -16.94
N ARG A 163 7.04 -3.94 -17.66
CA ARG A 163 7.34 -2.59 -18.13
C ARG A 163 7.63 -1.65 -16.94
N PRO A 164 8.77 -0.93 -16.93
CA PRO A 164 9.06 0.09 -15.94
C PRO A 164 8.05 1.23 -15.99
N ARG A 165 7.84 1.89 -14.85
CA ARG A 165 7.09 3.15 -14.80
C ARG A 165 7.92 4.28 -15.41
N ASN A 166 7.28 5.34 -15.92
CA ASN A 166 8.03 6.48 -16.47
C ASN A 166 8.26 7.58 -15.42
N ASP A 167 7.51 7.54 -14.32
CA ASP A 167 7.37 8.60 -13.32
C ASP A 167 8.06 8.31 -11.98
N SER A 168 8.54 7.07 -11.77
CA SER A 168 9.20 6.65 -10.52
C SER A 168 10.10 5.43 -10.72
N GLY A 169 11.13 5.30 -9.87
CA GLY A 169 11.92 4.08 -9.72
C GLY A 169 11.16 2.95 -9.02
N VAL A 170 11.71 1.73 -9.07
CA VAL A 170 11.05 0.52 -8.54
C VAL A 170 10.90 0.55 -7.03
N THR A 171 11.81 1.23 -6.32
CA THR A 171 11.74 1.40 -4.86
C THR A 171 10.46 2.13 -4.43
N PHE A 172 10.16 3.27 -5.06
CA PHE A 172 8.93 4.04 -4.79
C PHE A 172 7.69 3.40 -5.42
N ALA A 173 7.85 2.67 -6.53
CA ALA A 173 6.73 2.03 -7.21
C ALA A 173 6.26 0.77 -6.48
N ASP A 174 7.18 -0.08 -6.04
CA ASP A 174 6.88 -1.46 -5.62
C ASP A 174 7.43 -1.76 -4.21
N ALA A 175 8.67 -1.39 -3.88
CA ALA A 175 9.28 -1.75 -2.59
C ALA A 175 8.57 -1.10 -1.39
N ILE A 176 8.07 0.12 -1.56
CA ILE A 176 7.31 0.87 -0.57
C ILE A 176 6.15 0.06 0.03
N HIS A 177 5.53 -0.83 -0.75
CA HIS A 177 4.43 -1.67 -0.28
C HIS A 177 4.87 -2.63 0.84
N PHE A 178 6.09 -3.18 0.75
CA PHE A 178 6.61 -4.10 1.76
C PHE A 178 7.38 -3.40 2.87
N VAL A 179 7.96 -2.22 2.61
CA VAL A 179 8.44 -1.34 3.70
C VAL A 179 7.28 -1.00 4.62
N ASP A 180 6.15 -0.57 4.05
CA ASP A 180 4.94 -0.28 4.80
C ASP A 180 4.41 -1.49 5.57
N LEU A 181 4.27 -2.64 4.88
CA LEU A 181 3.70 -3.83 5.49
C LEU A 181 4.59 -4.41 6.61
N PHE A 182 5.91 -4.35 6.48
CA PHE A 182 6.82 -4.78 7.53
C PHE A 182 6.83 -3.82 8.71
N ASN A 183 6.71 -2.51 8.47
CA ASN A 183 6.50 -1.55 9.56
C ASN A 183 5.18 -1.82 10.30
N LEU A 184 4.11 -2.22 9.58
CA LEU A 184 2.85 -2.63 10.19
C LEU A 184 3.05 -3.87 11.09
N PHE A 185 3.69 -4.92 10.57
CA PHE A 185 3.92 -6.17 11.31
C PHE A 185 4.79 -5.97 12.56
N MET A 186 5.79 -5.09 12.46
CA MET A 186 6.73 -4.81 13.53
C MET A 186 6.26 -3.68 14.47
N GLY A 187 5.16 -2.99 14.14
CA GLY A 187 4.58 -1.92 14.95
C GLY A 187 5.36 -0.61 14.92
N GLY A 188 6.29 -0.42 13.98
CA GLY A 188 7.15 0.77 13.92
C GLY A 188 8.20 0.69 12.81
N PRO A 189 9.00 1.76 12.63
CA PRO A 189 10.08 1.79 11.65
C PRO A 189 11.28 0.93 12.10
N PRO A 190 12.14 0.50 11.16
CA PRO A 190 13.36 -0.23 11.46
C PRO A 190 14.42 0.67 12.13
N VAL A 191 15.33 0.06 12.89
CA VAL A 191 16.47 0.74 13.54
C VAL A 191 17.68 0.85 12.63
N ARG A 192 17.76 0.01 11.59
CA ARG A 192 18.85 0.04 10.59
C ARG A 192 18.31 -0.31 9.21
N VAL A 193 18.84 0.38 8.20
CA VAL A 193 18.51 0.17 6.78
C VAL A 193 19.80 0.09 5.97
N THR A 194 19.89 -0.91 5.10
CA THR A 194 20.91 -1.02 4.05
C THR A 194 20.18 -1.21 2.72
N ALA A 195 20.56 -0.45 1.69
CA ALA A 195 19.94 -0.57 0.38
C ALA A 195 20.99 -0.63 -0.73
N MET A 196 20.70 -1.43 -1.75
CA MET A 196 21.43 -1.50 -3.01
C MET A 196 20.45 -1.26 -4.14
N LEU A 197 20.69 -0.22 -4.93
CA LEU A 197 19.84 0.18 -6.06
C LEU A 197 20.60 0.03 -7.37
N GLY A 198 19.91 -0.45 -8.40
CA GLY A 198 20.42 -0.56 -9.77
C GLY A 198 19.57 0.25 -10.74
N ASP A 199 20.23 0.96 -11.66
CA ASP A 199 19.63 1.58 -12.85
C ASP A 199 20.24 0.91 -14.09
N PHE A 200 19.80 -0.30 -14.37
CA PHE A 200 20.30 -1.09 -15.50
C PHE A 200 19.80 -0.58 -16.85
N LEU A 201 18.70 0.18 -16.85
CA LEU A 201 18.09 0.75 -18.05
C LEU A 201 18.57 2.18 -18.35
N GLY A 202 19.36 2.80 -17.47
CA GLY A 202 19.91 4.15 -17.65
C GLY A 202 18.87 5.27 -17.61
N ARG A 203 17.81 5.11 -16.80
CA ARG A 203 16.67 6.04 -16.68
C ARG A 203 16.91 7.18 -15.68
N GLY A 204 18.02 7.15 -14.94
CA GLY A 204 18.29 8.08 -13.84
C GLY A 204 17.46 7.77 -12.59
N MET A 205 16.88 6.57 -12.51
CA MET A 205 16.08 6.08 -11.38
C MET A 205 16.20 4.56 -11.33
N ASP A 206 16.03 3.98 -10.15
CA ASP A 206 16.23 2.55 -9.94
C ASP A 206 15.18 1.70 -10.69
N ASP A 207 15.64 0.60 -11.28
CA ASP A 207 14.83 -0.48 -11.86
C ASP A 207 15.06 -1.82 -11.15
N GLU A 208 16.01 -1.86 -10.22
CA GLU A 208 16.29 -2.94 -9.30
C GLU A 208 16.59 -2.38 -7.90
N SER A 209 16.08 -3.03 -6.86
CA SER A 209 16.26 -2.60 -5.47
C SER A 209 16.26 -3.79 -4.52
N TRP A 210 17.31 -3.86 -3.69
CA TRP A 210 17.42 -4.76 -2.55
C TRP A 210 17.57 -3.96 -1.27
N ILE A 211 16.65 -4.16 -0.33
CA ILE A 211 16.60 -3.41 0.92
C ILE A 211 16.60 -4.38 2.09
N ALA A 212 17.57 -4.22 2.99
CA ALA A 212 17.59 -4.88 4.28
C ALA A 212 17.15 -3.90 5.37
N LEU A 213 16.21 -4.32 6.20
CA LEU A 213 15.67 -3.55 7.33
C LEU A 213 15.85 -4.39 8.59
N ASP A 214 16.46 -3.84 9.63
CA ASP A 214 16.52 -4.51 10.94
C ASP A 214 15.55 -3.84 11.91
N TYR A 215 14.72 -4.64 12.57
CA TYR A 215 13.77 -4.22 13.58
C TYR A 215 14.17 -4.78 14.94
N GLU A 216 14.15 -3.94 15.96
CA GLU A 216 14.33 -4.37 17.33
C GLU A 216 12.97 -4.77 17.91
N THR A 217 12.88 -5.97 18.50
CA THR A 217 11.66 -6.41 19.20
C THR A 217 11.65 -5.90 20.63
N PRO A 218 10.48 -5.82 21.29
CA PRO A 218 10.41 -5.52 22.72
C PRO A 218 11.22 -6.48 23.62
N GLY A 219 11.51 -7.69 23.13
CA GLY A 219 12.35 -8.68 23.82
C GLY A 219 13.85 -8.51 23.60
N GLY A 220 14.29 -7.47 22.87
CA GLY A 220 15.70 -7.19 22.59
C GLY A 220 16.32 -8.06 21.48
N SER A 221 15.52 -8.87 20.78
CA SER A 221 15.97 -9.60 19.59
C SER A 221 15.84 -8.73 18.34
N VAL A 222 16.59 -9.08 17.30
CA VAL A 222 16.53 -8.41 15.99
C VAL A 222 15.79 -9.30 15.00
N VAL A 223 14.81 -8.72 14.29
CA VAL A 223 14.17 -9.31 13.11
C VAL A 223 14.75 -8.63 11.87
N SER A 224 15.36 -9.42 10.99
CA SER A 224 15.87 -8.90 9.71
C SER A 224 14.84 -9.11 8.61
N ALA A 225 14.43 -8.02 7.97
CA ALA A 225 13.58 -8.03 6.80
C ALA A 225 14.38 -7.77 5.52
N LEU A 226 14.07 -8.51 4.46
CA LEU A 226 14.68 -8.34 3.15
C LEU A 226 13.60 -8.08 2.12
N ILE A 227 13.75 -7.02 1.32
CA ILE A 227 12.85 -6.67 0.24
C ILE A 227 13.64 -6.70 -1.06
N GLU A 228 13.14 -7.45 -2.03
CA GLU A 228 13.64 -7.49 -3.40
C GLU A 228 12.54 -6.98 -4.34
N THR A 229 12.88 -6.00 -5.17
CA THR A 229 11.98 -5.51 -6.22
C THR A 229 12.75 -5.19 -7.48
N GLY A 230 12.20 -5.58 -8.63
CA GLY A 230 12.87 -5.38 -9.90
C GLY A 230 11.97 -5.58 -11.11
N TYR A 231 12.43 -5.07 -12.25
CA TYR A 231 11.77 -5.23 -13.55
C TYR A 231 12.36 -6.33 -14.43
N HIS A 232 13.41 -7.02 -13.96
CA HIS A 232 14.23 -7.94 -14.77
C HIS A 232 13.99 -9.42 -14.48
N THR A 233 13.49 -9.77 -13.29
CA THR A 233 13.33 -11.17 -12.87
C THR A 233 12.28 -11.90 -13.72
N PRO A 234 12.61 -13.03 -14.38
CA PRO A 234 11.61 -13.83 -15.10
C PRO A 234 10.49 -14.33 -14.17
N GLY A 235 9.23 -14.09 -14.56
CA GLY A 235 8.05 -14.43 -13.77
C GLY A 235 7.35 -13.21 -13.18
N LYS A 236 6.44 -13.44 -12.23
CA LYS A 236 5.69 -12.41 -11.52
C LYS A 236 5.60 -12.80 -10.06
N TYR A 237 6.27 -12.05 -9.20
CA TYR A 237 6.36 -12.31 -7.78
C TYR A 237 5.75 -11.13 -7.03
N ARG A 238 4.90 -11.46 -6.06
CA ARG A 238 4.29 -10.55 -5.09
C ARG A 238 4.05 -11.37 -3.85
N GLU A 239 5.12 -11.71 -3.16
CA GLU A 239 5.06 -12.63 -2.03
C GLU A 239 5.73 -12.05 -0.79
N VAL A 240 5.21 -12.46 0.36
CA VAL A 240 5.79 -12.21 1.68
C VAL A 240 6.03 -13.53 2.38
N LYS A 241 7.20 -13.69 2.99
CA LYS A 241 7.54 -14.83 3.84
C LYS A 241 7.78 -14.35 5.25
N VAL A 242 7.18 -15.04 6.22
CA VAL A 242 7.37 -14.81 7.66
C VAL A 242 8.05 -16.04 8.22
N LEU A 243 9.23 -15.88 8.80
CA LEU A 243 10.00 -16.98 9.38
C LEU A 243 10.17 -16.72 10.87
N GLY A 244 9.58 -17.61 11.67
CA GLY A 244 9.68 -17.59 13.11
C GLY A 244 10.47 -18.77 13.67
N GLU A 245 10.44 -18.87 14.99
CA GLU A 245 11.04 -19.97 15.74
C GLU A 245 10.23 -21.26 15.63
N ARG A 246 8.89 -21.15 15.63
CA ARG A 246 7.98 -22.31 15.68
C ARG A 246 7.25 -22.60 14.39
N ALA A 247 7.14 -21.61 13.51
CA ALA A 247 6.41 -21.74 12.27
C ALA A 247 6.94 -20.75 11.24
N SER A 248 6.62 -21.02 9.97
CA SER A 248 6.83 -20.11 8.86
C SER A 248 5.57 -19.97 8.01
N ALA A 249 5.43 -18.86 7.32
CA ALA A 249 4.35 -18.62 6.35
C ALA A 249 4.92 -18.13 5.02
N VAL A 250 4.28 -18.54 3.93
CA VAL A 250 4.41 -17.93 2.61
C VAL A 250 3.05 -17.38 2.21
N CYS A 251 3.00 -16.08 1.94
CA CYS A 251 1.84 -15.37 1.43
C CYS A 251 2.10 -14.92 -0.01
N ASP A 252 1.33 -15.42 -0.98
CA ASP A 252 1.39 -14.99 -2.38
C ASP A 252 0.16 -14.13 -2.73
N PHE A 253 0.40 -12.86 -3.05
CA PHE A 253 -0.64 -11.91 -3.44
C PHE A 253 -1.05 -12.02 -4.92
N ASN A 254 -0.42 -12.89 -5.72
CA ASN A 254 -0.83 -13.13 -7.11
C ASN A 254 -1.95 -14.15 -7.26
N VAL A 255 -2.22 -14.96 -6.23
CA VAL A 255 -3.25 -15.99 -6.27
C VAL A 255 -4.56 -15.50 -5.65
N ALA A 256 -5.67 -15.97 -6.19
CA ALA A 256 -7.00 -15.63 -5.68
C ALA A 256 -7.38 -16.46 -4.44
N GLN A 257 -6.86 -17.68 -4.34
CA GLN A 257 -7.17 -18.65 -3.27
C GLN A 257 -5.88 -19.19 -2.67
N TYR A 258 -5.97 -19.74 -1.46
CA TYR A 258 -4.83 -20.31 -0.72
C TYR A 258 -3.63 -19.36 -0.63
N LYS A 259 -3.90 -18.06 -0.45
CA LYS A 259 -2.88 -17.01 -0.44
C LYS A 259 -1.80 -17.30 0.58
N VAL A 260 -2.15 -17.88 1.73
CA VAL A 260 -1.20 -18.18 2.81
C VAL A 260 -1.03 -19.69 2.98
N ARG A 261 0.22 -20.14 2.95
CA ARG A 261 0.64 -21.50 3.31
C ARG A 261 1.50 -21.43 4.57
N MET A 262 1.14 -22.23 5.56
CA MET A 262 1.85 -22.35 6.83
C MET A 262 2.68 -23.62 6.85
N PHE A 263 3.86 -23.51 7.45
CA PHE A 263 4.83 -24.58 7.62
C PHE A 263 5.21 -24.67 9.08
N ASP A 264 5.20 -25.87 9.64
CA ASP A 264 5.98 -26.17 10.82
C ASP A 264 7.40 -26.44 10.35
N ALA A 265 8.20 -25.37 10.32
CA ALA A 265 9.56 -25.38 9.83
C ALA A 265 10.47 -24.90 10.96
N HIS A 266 11.15 -25.85 11.61
CA HIS A 266 12.04 -25.58 12.74
C HIS A 266 13.26 -26.51 12.71
N HIS A 267 14.25 -26.17 13.54
CA HIS A 267 15.45 -26.97 13.71
C HIS A 267 15.43 -27.57 15.12
N GLU A 268 15.63 -28.88 15.21
CA GLU A 268 15.76 -29.59 16.48
C GLU A 268 17.24 -29.86 16.77
N VAL A 269 17.67 -29.60 18.00
CA VAL A 269 19.03 -29.89 18.46
C VAL A 269 19.04 -31.24 19.17
N GLY A 270 19.60 -32.25 18.51
CA GLY A 270 19.75 -33.60 19.04
C GLY A 270 21.20 -33.93 19.45
N GLN A 271 21.42 -35.14 19.95
CA GLN A 271 22.75 -35.61 20.35
C GLN A 271 23.75 -35.70 19.18
N ASP A 272 23.26 -35.95 17.96
CA ASP A 272 24.08 -36.13 16.76
C ASP A 272 24.13 -34.90 15.84
N GLY A 273 23.58 -33.76 16.28
CA GLY A 273 23.59 -32.50 15.54
C GLY A 273 22.23 -31.83 15.42
N ILE A 274 22.11 -30.94 14.44
CA ILE A 274 20.89 -30.17 14.16
C ILE A 274 20.13 -30.85 13.02
N VAL A 275 18.86 -31.21 13.25
CA VAL A 275 17.97 -31.77 12.24
C VAL A 275 16.94 -30.72 11.82
N ALA A 276 16.63 -30.66 10.53
CA ALA A 276 15.57 -29.79 10.01
C ALA A 276 14.26 -30.57 9.88
N VAL A 277 13.19 -29.99 10.39
CA VAL A 277 11.81 -30.47 10.22
C VAL A 277 11.08 -29.45 9.36
N GLU A 278 10.39 -29.91 8.31
CA GLU A 278 9.54 -29.07 7.48
C GLU A 278 8.28 -29.84 7.07
N GLU A 279 7.14 -29.42 7.60
CA GLU A 279 5.84 -29.97 7.23
C GLU A 279 4.85 -28.85 6.88
N THR A 280 4.14 -29.00 5.76
CA THR A 280 3.03 -28.08 5.45
C THR A 280 1.87 -28.37 6.39
N THR A 281 1.54 -27.42 7.24
CA THR A 281 0.52 -27.64 8.28
C THR A 281 -0.84 -27.11 7.88
N ARG A 282 -0.92 -25.98 7.18
CA ARG A 282 -2.19 -25.33 6.81
C ARG A 282 -2.10 -24.56 5.51
N GLN A 283 -3.21 -24.52 4.78
CA GLN A 283 -3.44 -23.57 3.69
C GLN A 283 -4.69 -22.76 4.03
N LEU A 284 -4.60 -21.44 3.89
CA LEU A 284 -5.67 -20.53 4.29
C LEU A 284 -6.33 -19.94 3.07
N GLU A 285 -7.63 -20.16 2.97
CA GLU A 285 -8.49 -19.44 2.06
C GLU A 285 -8.94 -18.12 2.69
N PHE A 286 -9.06 -17.11 1.85
CA PHE A 286 -9.59 -15.81 2.21
C PHE A 286 -10.79 -15.51 1.33
N PRO A 287 -11.81 -14.83 1.85
CA PRO A 287 -12.92 -14.38 1.02
C PRO A 287 -12.39 -13.52 -0.14
N PRO A 288 -13.08 -13.52 -1.30
CA PRO A 288 -12.77 -12.63 -2.40
C PRO A 288 -13.17 -11.20 -2.00
N GLU A 289 -12.34 -10.57 -1.19
CA GLU A 289 -12.47 -9.16 -0.84
C GLU A 289 -11.70 -8.31 -1.85
N GLU A 290 -12.20 -7.11 -2.10
CA GLU A 290 -11.56 -6.12 -2.94
C GLU A 290 -10.80 -5.12 -2.04
N PRO A 291 -9.47 -5.20 -1.91
CA PRO A 291 -8.72 -4.39 -0.95
C PRO A 291 -8.89 -2.88 -1.19
N LEU A 292 -9.06 -2.47 -2.45
CA LEU A 292 -9.28 -1.06 -2.80
C LEU A 292 -10.63 -0.53 -2.27
N LEU A 293 -11.67 -1.38 -2.27
CA LEU A 293 -12.98 -0.99 -1.72
C LEU A 293 -12.94 -0.85 -0.19
N ALA A 294 -12.09 -1.63 0.48
CA ALA A 294 -11.89 -1.51 1.93
C ALA A 294 -10.98 -0.34 2.31
N GLU A 295 -10.15 0.13 1.38
CA GLU A 295 -9.20 1.21 1.56
C GLU A 295 -9.82 2.61 1.37
N VAL A 296 -10.75 2.75 0.41
CA VAL A 296 -11.28 4.04 -0.10
C VAL A 296 -12.61 4.41 0.54
#